data_AF-A0A2B2LJ54-F1
#
_entry.id   AF-A0A2B2LJ54-F1
#
_cell.length_a   1.000
_cell.length_b   1.000
_cell.length_c   1.000
_cell.angle_alpha   90.00
_cell.angle_beta   90.00
_cell.angle_gamma   90.00
#
_symmetry.space_group_name_H-M   'P 1'
#
loop_
_entity.id
_entity.type
_entity.pdbx_description
1 polymer ?
#
loop_
_entity_poly.entity_id
_entity_poly.type
_entity_poly.pdbx_seq_one_letter_code
_entity_poly.pdbx_strand_id
1 'polypeptide(L)' 'MDNQNVECIQALYLYRGTTDKQLAIIVYEQEEYTLSREKNIYNSLRKLKNQGIVQSIRLQDNFAKGPLYYLT' A
#
# COMPACT_ATOMS: atom_id res chain seq x y z
N MET A 1 10.73 10.14 -8.88
CA MET A 1 9.91 9.15 -8.17
C MET A 1 8.46 9.55 -8.41
N ASP A 2 7.60 8.64 -8.88
CA ASP A 2 6.19 8.96 -9.23
C ASP A 2 5.45 9.53 -7.99
N ASN A 3 4.53 10.50 -8.18
CA ASN A 3 3.81 11.15 -7.07
C ASN A 3 3.11 10.13 -6.15
N GLN A 4 2.47 9.13 -6.76
CA GLN A 4 1.81 8.02 -6.04
C GLN A 4 2.78 7.21 -5.16
N ASN A 5 4.03 7.04 -5.59
CA ASN A 5 5.00 6.28 -4.80
C ASN A 5 5.39 7.05 -3.53
N VAL A 6 5.48 8.39 -3.63
CA VAL A 6 5.76 9.26 -2.47
C VAL A 6 4.59 9.22 -1.49
N GLU A 7 3.36 9.31 -1.98
CA GLU A 7 2.15 9.19 -1.16
C GLU A 7 2.07 7.82 -0.44
N CYS A 8 2.38 6.71 -1.13
CA CYS A 8 2.45 5.40 -0.50
C CYS A 8 3.52 5.32 0.61
N ILE A 9 4.68 5.95 0.40
CA ILE A 9 5.75 5.98 1.42
C ILE A 9 5.29 6.81 2.63
N GLN A 10 4.70 7.97 2.42
CA GLN A 10 4.16 8.82 3.49
C GLN A 10 3.08 8.10 4.28
N ALA A 11 2.14 7.45 3.59
CA ALA A 11 1.10 6.67 4.23
C ALA A 11 1.68 5.51 5.05
N LEU A 12 2.67 4.77 4.54
CA LEU A 12 3.33 3.68 5.28
C LEU A 12 4.21 4.17 6.44
N TYR A 13 4.72 5.40 6.38
CA TYR A 13 5.43 6.04 7.49
C TYR A 13 4.47 6.33 8.65
N LEU A 14 3.24 6.78 8.34
CA LEU A 14 2.21 7.08 9.34
C LEU A 14 1.46 5.83 9.84
N TYR A 15 1.22 4.86 8.95
CA TYR A 15 0.37 3.69 9.20
C TYR A 15 1.09 2.39 8.82
N ARG A 16 1.94 1.89 9.73
CA ARG A 16 2.70 0.65 9.50
C ARG A 16 1.78 -0.57 9.46
N GLY A 17 2.05 -1.50 8.53
CA GLY A 17 1.34 -2.78 8.47
C GLY A 17 -0.07 -2.64 7.91
N THR A 18 -0.22 -1.94 6.79
CA THR A 18 -1.49 -1.72 6.09
C THR A 18 -1.59 -2.56 4.83
N THR A 19 -2.81 -2.95 4.44
CA THR A 19 -3.06 -3.57 3.14
C THR A 19 -3.07 -2.52 2.01
N ASP A 20 -2.96 -2.98 0.77
CA ASP A 20 -3.15 -2.15 -0.43
C ASP A 20 -4.54 -1.49 -0.48
N LYS A 21 -5.60 -2.20 -0.07
CA LYS A 21 -6.95 -1.63 0.07
C LYS A 21 -6.99 -0.49 1.07
N GLN A 22 -6.40 -0.69 2.26
CA GLN A 22 -6.36 0.35 3.29
C GLN A 22 -5.55 1.55 2.83
N LEU A 23 -4.41 1.32 2.17
CA LEU A 23 -3.61 2.38 1.57
C LEU A 23 -4.37 3.13 0.47
N ALA A 24 -5.20 2.46 -0.33
CA ALA A 24 -6.04 3.13 -1.30
C ALA A 24 -7.07 4.05 -0.62
N ILE A 25 -7.64 3.65 0.51
CA ILE A 25 -8.54 4.52 1.27
C ILE A 25 -7.77 5.71 1.86
N ILE A 26 -6.56 5.48 2.39
CA ILE A 26 -5.74 6.54 3.03
C ILE A 26 -5.19 7.52 1.99
N VAL A 27 -4.67 7.04 0.85
CA VAL A 27 -4.01 7.91 -0.13
C VAL A 27 -5.02 8.72 -0.93
N TYR A 28 -6.19 8.15 -1.21
CA TYR A 28 -7.22 8.84 -1.97
C TYR A 28 -8.24 9.58 -1.07
N GLU A 29 -8.11 9.50 0.26
CA GLU A 29 -8.88 10.14 1.35
C GLU A 29 -10.36 10.48 1.05
N GLN A 30 -10.57 11.52 0.25
CA GLN A 30 -11.86 12.16 -0.05
C GLN A 30 -12.56 11.61 -1.29
N GLU A 31 -11.88 10.78 -2.08
CA GLU A 31 -12.44 10.20 -3.29
C GLU A 31 -13.04 8.81 -3.03
N GLU A 32 -14.11 8.47 -3.75
CA GLU A 32 -14.74 7.15 -3.62
C GLU A 32 -13.74 6.01 -3.89
N TYR A 33 -13.70 5.00 -3.03
CA TYR A 33 -12.86 3.84 -3.26
C TYR A 33 -13.24 3.14 -4.58
N THR A 34 -12.25 2.83 -5.42
CA THR A 34 -12.46 2.02 -6.64
C THR A 34 -11.38 0.95 -6.78
N LEU A 35 -11.73 -0.16 -7.44
CA LEU A 35 -10.78 -1.23 -7.75
C LEU A 35 -9.61 -0.75 -8.62
N SER A 36 -9.83 0.26 -9.45
CA SER A 36 -8.77 0.88 -10.27
C SER A 36 -7.72 1.56 -9.39
N ARG A 37 -8.17 2.31 -8.37
CA ARG A 37 -7.29 2.99 -7.42
C ARG A 37 -6.51 2.00 -6.56
N GLU A 38 -7.15 0.94 -6.08
CA GLU A 38 -6.45 -0.15 -5.38
C GLU A 38 -5.37 -0.78 -6.26
N LYS A 39 -5.66 -1.03 -7.54
CA LYS A 39 -4.68 -1.55 -8.49
C LYS A 39 -3.49 -0.60 -8.69
N ASN A 40 -3.72 0.71 -8.70
CA ASN A 40 -2.63 1.70 -8.80
C ASN A 40 -1.73 1.65 -7.56
N ILE A 41 -2.31 1.57 -6.36
CA ILE A 41 -1.56 1.40 -5.11
C ILE A 41 -0.74 0.11 -5.14
N TYR A 42 -1.35 -1.01 -5.53
CA TYR A 42 -0.65 -2.28 -5.69
C TYR A 42 0.57 -2.16 -6.63
N ASN A 43 0.41 -1.49 -7.77
CA ASN A 43 1.51 -1.27 -8.73
C ASN A 43 2.64 -0.43 -8.13
N SER A 44 2.31 0.63 -7.39
CA SER A 44 3.28 1.45 -6.67
C SER A 44 4.02 0.65 -5.60
N LEU A 45 3.30 -0.13 -4.78
CA LEU A 45 3.89 -0.99 -3.75
C LEU A 45 4.80 -2.06 -4.36
N ARG A 46 4.44 -2.63 -5.51
CA ARG A 46 5.28 -3.57 -6.26
C ARG A 46 6.59 -2.92 -6.72
N LYS A 47 6.53 -1.70 -7.26
CA LYS A 47 7.73 -0.94 -7.66
C LYS A 47 8.62 -0.67 -6.45
N LEU A 48 8.06 -0.16 -5.36
CA LEU A 48 8.79 0.16 -4.12
C LEU A 48 9.42 -1.08 -3.48
N LYS A 49 8.73 -2.22 -3.54
CA LYS A 49 9.27 -3.50 -3.09
C LYS A 49 10.46 -3.97 -3.93
N ASN A 50 10.37 -3.84 -5.25
CA ASN A 50 11.49 -4.15 -6.13
C ASN A 50 12.70 -3.24 -5.92
N GLN A 51 12.48 -2.02 -5.40
CA GLN A 51 13.53 -1.08 -5.01
C GLN A 51 14.07 -1.31 -3.59
N GLY A 52 13.50 -2.26 -2.84
CA GLY A 52 13.90 -2.55 -1.46
C GLY A 52 13.48 -1.50 -0.44
N ILE A 53 12.54 -0.61 -0.77
CA ILE A 53 12.03 0.44 0.13
C ILE A 53 10.85 -0.07 0.99
N VAL A 54 10.08 -1.00 0.44
CA VAL A 54 8.88 -1.58 1.07
C VAL A 54 9.04 -3.09 1.16
N GLN A 55 8.69 -3.65 2.31
CA GLN A 55 8.50 -5.09 2.48
C GLN A 55 7.02 -5.43 2.62
N SER A 56 6.72 -6.71 2.43
CA SER A 56 5.37 -7.21 2.67
C SER A 56 5.36 -8.58 3.31
N ILE A 57 4.42 -8.78 4.24
CA ILE A 57 4.17 -10.05 4.91
C ILE A 57 2.74 -10.50 4.65
N ARG A 58 2.55 -11.78 4.30
CA ARG A 58 1.22 -12.37 4.28
C ARG A 58 0.92 -12.94 5.66
N LEU A 59 -0.15 -12.45 6.26
CA LEU A 59 -0.69 -13.09 7.45
C LEU A 59 -1.39 -14.39 7.04
N GLN A 60 -1.45 -15.35 7.96
CA GLN A 60 -2.23 -16.57 7.74
C GLN A 60 -3.70 -16.21 7.44
N ASP A 61 -4.35 -17.02 6.61
CA ASP A 61 -5.60 -16.70 5.88
C ASP A 61 -6.78 -16.20 6.73
N ASN A 62 -6.70 -16.30 8.05
CA ASN A 62 -7.75 -15.88 8.98
C ASN A 62 -7.64 -14.44 9.48
N PHE A 63 -6.52 -13.73 9.25
CA PHE A 63 -6.29 -12.40 9.86
C PHE A 63 -6.39 -11.22 8.90
N ALA A 64 -6.05 -11.40 7.61
CA ALA A 64 -6.18 -10.35 6.61
C ALA A 64 -6.36 -10.93 5.21
N LYS A 65 -7.25 -10.31 4.42
CA LYS A 65 -7.36 -10.60 2.98
C LYS A 65 -6.23 -9.87 2.24
N GLY A 66 -5.02 -10.42 2.29
CA GLY A 66 -3.88 -9.93 1.52
C GLY A 66 -2.62 -9.63 2.34
N PRO A 67 -1.53 -9.23 1.67
CA PRO A 67 -0.29 -8.85 2.32
C PRO A 67 -0.42 -7.52 3.06
N LEU A 68 0.25 -7.42 4.21
CA LEU A 68 0.52 -6.17 4.89
C LEU A 68 1.84 -5.59 4.41
N TYR A 69 1.87 -4.29 4.17
CA TYR A 69 3.03 -3.56 3.68
C TYR A 69 3.61 -2.67 4.79
N TYR A 70 4.94 -2.51 4.77
CA TYR A 70 5.67 -1.66 5.70
C TYR A 70 6.99 -1.20 5.08
N LEU A 71 7.49 -0.04 5.51
CA LEU A 71 8.83 0.43 5.13
C LEU A 71 9.90 -0.50 5.73
N THR A 72 10.94 -0.77 4.95
CA THR A 72 12.14 -1.51 5.39
C THR A 72 12.89 -0.80 6.50
#